data_AF-A0A558GJP3-F1
#
_entry.id   AF-A0A558GJP3-F1
#
_cell.length_a   1.000
_cell.length_b   1.000
_cell.length_c   1.000
_cell.angle_alpha   90.00
_cell.angle_beta   90.00
_cell.angle_gamma   90.00
#
_symmetry.space_group_name_H-M   'P 1'
#
loop_
_entity.id
_entity.type
_entity.pdbx_description
1 polymer ?
#
loop_
_entity_poly.entity_id
_entity_poly.type
_entity_poly.pdbx_seq_one_letter_code
_entity_poly.pdbx_strand_id
1 'polypeptide(L)'
;MGLPENVVLDGYTLIEQHEVDHEFLINGSPLAVDTPLLFALTIVGVLLVAASFFLRSTRRFITGLLGAVLTLTKLWWMPIALAQQFNDSQVFGYTLKYYPQYWPVASIIVVGIALIGLISAFFFRR
;
A
#
# COMPACT_ATOMS: atom_id res chain seq x y z
N MET A 1 10.97 -13.89 7.36
CA MET A 1 11.64 -13.39 6.14
C MET A 1 11.96 -11.94 6.40
N GLY A 2 13.26 -11.61 6.47
CA GLY A 2 13.77 -10.28 6.82
C GLY A 2 14.39 -9.60 5.59
N LEU A 3 14.85 -8.36 5.80
CA LEU A 3 15.57 -7.60 4.79
C LEU A 3 16.73 -8.41 4.19
N PRO A 4 17.04 -8.24 2.90
CA PRO A 4 18.15 -8.95 2.30
C PRO A 4 19.48 -8.56 2.98
N GLU A 5 20.19 -9.57 3.48
CA GLU A 5 21.52 -9.42 4.11
C GLU A 5 22.64 -9.17 3.08
N ASN A 6 22.33 -9.39 1.80
CA ASN A 6 23.20 -9.10 0.66
C ASN A 6 22.63 -7.93 -0.15
N VAL A 7 23.49 -7.29 -0.93
CA VAL A 7 23.07 -6.27 -1.90
C VAL A 7 22.23 -6.93 -3.01
N VAL A 8 21.04 -6.39 -3.25
CA VAL A 8 20.10 -6.83 -4.29
C VAL A 8 19.81 -5.71 -5.31
N LEU A 9 20.07 -4.46 -4.95
CA LEU A 9 20.01 -3.32 -5.87
C LEU A 9 21.35 -3.18 -6.62
N ASP A 10 21.32 -3.25 -7.94
CA ASP A 10 22.54 -3.18 -8.74
C ASP A 10 23.16 -1.78 -8.65
N GLY A 11 24.44 -1.72 -8.31
CA GLY A 11 25.18 -0.46 -8.15
C GLY A 11 25.07 0.18 -6.77
N TYR A 12 24.30 -0.41 -5.85
CA TYR A 12 24.21 0.06 -4.46
C TYR A 12 25.23 -0.66 -3.58
N THR A 13 25.70 0.03 -2.56
CA THR A 13 26.32 -0.59 -1.39
C THR A 13 25.24 -1.13 -0.45
N LEU A 14 25.62 -2.03 0.46
CA LEU A 14 24.71 -2.51 1.50
C LEU A 14 24.20 -1.38 2.39
N ILE A 15 25.02 -0.34 2.59
CA ILE A 15 24.67 0.84 3.38
C ILE A 15 23.57 1.63 2.68
N GLU A 16 23.73 1.96 1.40
CA GLU A 16 22.73 2.71 0.61
C GLU A 16 21.42 1.93 0.49
N GLN A 17 21.47 0.60 0.35
CA GLN A 17 20.27 -0.22 0.39
C GLN A 17 19.56 -0.12 1.75
N HIS A 18 20.31 -0.11 2.85
CA HIS A 18 19.73 0.07 4.18
C HIS A 18 19.19 1.48 4.43
N GLU A 19 19.62 2.50 3.68
CA GLU A 19 18.97 3.81 3.70
C GLU A 19 17.55 3.72 3.13
N VAL A 20 17.34 2.97 2.04
CA VAL A 20 16.00 2.67 1.51
C VAL A 20 15.18 1.89 2.54
N ASP A 21 15.78 0.89 3.20
CA ASP A 21 15.09 0.13 4.25
C ASP A 21 14.72 0.99 5.47
N HIS A 22 15.56 1.97 5.81
CA HIS A 22 15.33 2.89 6.92
C HIS A 22 14.10 3.76 6.68
N GLU A 23 13.82 4.13 5.43
CA GLU A 23 12.60 4.84 5.07
C GLU A 23 11.33 4.02 5.35
N PHE A 24 11.38 2.68 5.30
CA PHE A 24 10.25 1.83 5.69
C PHE A 24 9.90 1.94 7.17
N LEU A 25 10.91 2.20 8.01
CA LEU A 25 10.76 2.41 9.44
C LEU A 25 10.25 3.82 9.75
N ILE A 26 10.82 4.84 9.09
CA ILE A 26 10.44 6.25 9.29
C ILE A 26 8.98 6.49 8.88
N ASN A 27 8.58 6.01 7.71
CA ASN A 27 7.22 6.22 7.17
C ASN A 27 6.19 5.24 7.76
N GLY A 28 6.68 4.24 8.50
CA GLY A 28 5.90 3.26 9.22
C GLY A 28 5.09 2.33 8.33
N SER A 29 4.25 1.52 8.98
CA SER A 29 3.38 0.55 8.30
C SER A 29 2.31 1.22 7.43
N PRO A 30 1.65 0.47 6.52
CA PRO A 30 0.50 0.95 5.75
C PRO A 30 -0.68 1.50 6.58
N LEU A 31 -0.71 1.22 7.89
CA LEU A 31 -1.73 1.73 8.83
C LEU A 31 -1.15 2.72 9.86
N ALA A 32 0.13 3.08 9.74
CA ALA A 32 0.78 4.01 10.66
C ALA A 32 0.36 5.47 10.38
N VAL A 33 0.28 6.25 11.46
CA VAL A 33 -0.18 7.65 11.47
C VAL A 33 0.91 8.66 11.10
N ASP A 34 2.16 8.22 10.96
CA ASP A 34 3.33 9.06 10.62
C ASP A 34 3.15 9.79 9.28
N THR A 35 2.34 9.23 8.38
CA THR A 35 1.88 9.88 7.15
C THR A 35 0.38 10.20 7.24
N PRO A 36 -0.02 11.30 7.93
CA PRO A 36 -1.40 11.53 8.35
C PRO A 36 -2.38 11.66 7.18
N LEU A 37 -1.94 12.25 6.06
CA LEU A 37 -2.77 12.34 4.85
C LEU A 37 -3.06 10.95 4.26
N LEU A 38 -2.04 10.11 4.12
CA LEU A 38 -2.20 8.77 3.56
C LEU A 38 -3.02 7.89 4.49
N PHE A 39 -2.80 8.01 5.81
CA PHE A 39 -3.62 7.36 6.81
C PHE A 39 -5.10 7.76 6.68
N ALA A 40 -5.39 9.06 6.59
CA ALA A 40 -6.76 9.54 6.39
C ALA A 40 -7.38 9.00 5.10
N LEU A 41 -6.65 8.96 3.99
CA LEU A 41 -7.11 8.36 2.74
C LEU A 41 -7.39 6.86 2.88
N THR A 42 -6.54 6.12 3.58
CA THR A 42 -6.78 4.70 3.88
C THR A 42 -8.06 4.52 4.69
N ILE A 43 -8.27 5.31 5.76
CA ILE A 43 -9.52 5.26 6.55
C ILE A 43 -10.75 5.59 5.71
N VAL A 44 -10.68 6.64 4.88
CA VAL A 44 -11.76 6.98 3.93
C VAL A 44 -12.01 5.81 2.98
N GLY A 45 -10.96 5.16 2.48
CA GLY A 45 -11.05 3.96 1.66
C GLY A 45 -11.79 2.82 2.35
N VAL A 46 -11.43 2.52 3.60
CA VAL A 46 -12.10 1.50 4.43
C VAL A 46 -13.59 1.83 4.61
N LEU A 47 -13.91 3.08 4.92
CA LEU A 47 -15.29 3.54 5.09
C LEU A 47 -16.10 3.42 3.79
N LEU A 48 -15.49 3.73 2.64
CA LEU A 48 -16.13 3.54 1.33
C LEU A 48 -16.36 2.06 1.03
N VAL A 49 -15.41 1.19 1.34
CA VAL A 49 -15.60 -0.27 1.20
C VAL A 49 -16.80 -0.71 2.05
N ALA A 50 -16.87 -0.29 3.31
CA ALA A 50 -18.00 -0.61 4.19
C ALA A 50 -19.33 -0.04 3.66
N ALA A 51 -19.35 1.23 3.21
CA ALA A 51 -20.52 1.88 2.66
C ALA A 51 -21.03 1.19 1.38
N SER A 52 -20.13 0.60 0.58
CA SER A 52 -20.51 -0.06 -0.68
C SER A 52 -21.55 -1.16 -0.50
N PHE A 53 -21.56 -1.84 0.64
CA PHE A 53 -22.51 -2.92 0.96
C PHE A 53 -23.95 -2.43 1.14
N PHE A 54 -24.14 -1.15 1.46
CA PHE A 54 -25.46 -0.54 1.64
C PHE A 54 -25.98 0.15 0.37
N LEU A 55 -25.14 0.28 -0.65
CA LEU A 55 -25.47 0.91 -1.91
C LEU A 55 -25.98 -0.11 -2.94
N ARG A 56 -26.72 0.36 -3.94
CA ARG A 56 -27.25 -0.46 -5.04
C ARG A 56 -26.68 -0.03 -6.39
N SER A 57 -26.64 -0.96 -7.35
CA SER A 57 -26.31 -0.70 -8.76
C SER A 57 -24.93 -0.04 -8.95
N THR A 58 -24.80 0.91 -9.88
CA THR A 58 -23.54 1.57 -10.25
C THR A 58 -22.84 2.27 -9.08
N ARG A 59 -23.59 2.82 -8.12
CA ARG A 59 -23.02 3.51 -6.95
C ARG A 59 -22.20 2.56 -6.09
N ARG A 60 -22.69 1.33 -5.90
CA ARG A 60 -21.95 0.27 -5.20
C ARG A 60 -20.63 -0.05 -5.89
N PHE A 61 -20.66 -0.21 -7.21
CA PHE A 61 -19.45 -0.48 -7.99
C PHE A 61 -18.40 0.61 -7.83
N ILE A 62 -18.80 1.87 -8.04
CA ILE A 62 -17.89 3.02 -7.94
C ILE A 62 -17.34 3.14 -6.52
N THR A 63 -18.19 3.07 -5.50
CA THR A 63 -17.79 3.21 -4.09
C THR A 63 -16.89 2.06 -3.63
N GLY A 64 -17.18 0.81 -4.03
CA GLY A 64 -16.32 -0.34 -3.73
C GLY A 64 -14.96 -0.26 -4.41
N LEU A 65 -14.91 0.14 -5.68
CA LEU A 65 -13.65 0.31 -6.42
C LEU A 65 -12.81 1.46 -5.87
N LEU A 66 -13.41 2.64 -5.67
CA LEU A 66 -12.73 3.78 -5.08
C LEU A 66 -12.23 3.47 -3.66
N GLY A 67 -13.06 2.79 -2.86
CA GLY A 67 -12.67 2.34 -1.53
C GLY A 67 -11.46 1.42 -1.55
N ALA A 68 -11.43 0.45 -2.47
CA ALA A 68 -10.29 -0.46 -2.62
C ALA A 68 -9.01 0.27 -3.02
N VAL A 69 -9.08 1.19 -4.00
CA VAL A 69 -7.94 2.00 -4.45
C VAL A 69 -7.40 2.88 -3.31
N LEU A 70 -8.29 3.58 -2.61
CA LEU A 70 -7.90 4.45 -1.49
C LEU A 70 -7.28 3.66 -0.33
N THR A 71 -7.81 2.47 -0.04
CA THR A 71 -7.25 1.60 0.99
C THR A 71 -5.81 1.22 0.68
N LEU A 72 -5.50 0.87 -0.59
CA LEU A 72 -4.16 0.51 -1.05
C LEU A 72 -3.21 1.71 -1.23
N THR A 73 -3.65 2.95 -1.04
CA THR A 73 -2.88 4.14 -1.44
C THR A 73 -1.52 4.22 -0.76
N LYS A 74 -1.41 3.93 0.54
CA LYS A 74 -0.12 3.96 1.24
C LYS A 74 0.85 2.88 0.76
N LEU A 75 0.34 1.71 0.35
CA LEU A 75 1.17 0.63 -0.23
C LEU A 75 1.77 1.01 -1.59
N TRP A 76 1.04 1.78 -2.40
CA TRP A 76 1.53 2.26 -3.70
C TRP A 76 2.37 3.53 -3.59
N TRP A 77 2.06 4.39 -2.63
CA TRP A 77 2.79 5.64 -2.43
C TRP A 77 4.26 5.38 -2.08
N MET A 78 4.53 4.42 -1.19
CA MET A 78 5.90 4.14 -0.72
C MET A 78 6.90 3.82 -1.86
N PRO A 79 6.65 2.86 -2.77
CA PRO A 79 7.57 2.58 -3.86
C PRO A 79 7.70 3.74 -4.86
N ILE A 80 6.65 4.55 -5.06
CA ILE A 80 6.71 5.73 -5.93
C ILE A 80 7.57 6.82 -5.30
N ALA A 81 7.33 7.14 -4.02
CA ALA A 81 8.04 8.19 -3.30
C ALA A 81 9.54 7.88 -3.21
N LEU A 82 9.91 6.64 -2.90
CA LEU A 82 11.31 6.26 -2.80
C LEU A 82 12.01 6.19 -4.16
N ALA A 83 11.34 5.72 -5.20
CA ALA A 83 11.92 5.78 -6.55
C ALA A 83 12.22 7.22 -6.99
N GLN A 84 11.40 8.19 -6.57
CA GLN A 84 11.64 9.60 -6.83
C GLN A 84 12.74 10.18 -5.94
N GLN A 85 12.75 9.85 -4.65
CA GLN A 85 13.74 10.33 -3.67
C GLN A 85 15.16 9.88 -4.03
N PHE A 86 15.32 8.62 -4.44
CA PHE A 86 16.61 8.04 -4.84
C PHE A 86 16.88 8.20 -6.35
N ASN A 87 15.94 8.77 -7.11
CA ASN A 87 16.00 8.95 -8.56
C ASN A 87 16.36 7.66 -9.32
N ASP A 88 15.83 6.52 -8.87
CA ASP A 88 16.13 5.20 -9.40
C ASP A 88 14.89 4.30 -9.47
N SER A 89 14.61 3.80 -10.67
CA SER A 89 13.52 2.87 -10.92
C SER A 89 13.70 1.50 -10.25
N GLN A 90 14.93 1.07 -9.95
CA GLN A 90 15.16 -0.20 -9.26
C GLN A 90 14.60 -0.18 -7.83
N VAL A 91 14.68 0.98 -7.17
CA VAL A 91 14.13 1.20 -5.82
C VAL A 91 12.62 1.00 -5.78
N PHE A 92 11.90 1.27 -6.88
CA PHE A 92 10.47 0.99 -6.99
C PHE A 92 10.20 -0.51 -6.80
N GLY A 93 10.89 -1.36 -7.58
CA GLY A 93 10.70 -2.81 -7.54
C GLY A 93 11.14 -3.42 -6.21
N TYR A 94 12.25 -2.94 -5.67
CA TYR A 94 12.74 -3.33 -4.35
C TYR A 94 11.73 -2.98 -3.26
N THR A 95 11.28 -1.73 -3.21
CA THR A 95 10.30 -1.26 -2.22
C THR A 95 8.97 -2.01 -2.35
N LEU A 96 8.47 -2.20 -3.57
CA LEU A 96 7.21 -2.92 -3.80
C LEU A 96 7.28 -4.37 -3.27
N LYS A 97 8.45 -5.00 -3.34
CA LYS A 97 8.67 -6.36 -2.84
C LYS A 97 8.85 -6.42 -1.32
N TYR A 98 9.69 -5.54 -0.76
CA TYR A 98 10.15 -5.66 0.62
C TYR A 98 9.34 -4.84 1.63
N TYR A 99 8.76 -3.70 1.26
CA TYR A 99 7.94 -2.90 2.16
C TYR A 99 6.73 -3.69 2.73
N PRO A 100 5.96 -4.45 1.93
CA PRO A 100 4.88 -5.26 2.47
C PRO A 100 5.37 -6.40 3.39
N GLN A 101 6.59 -6.90 3.16
CA GLN A 101 7.21 -7.95 4.00
C GLN A 101 7.71 -7.40 5.32
N TYR A 102 8.10 -6.12 5.35
CA TYR A 102 8.47 -5.40 6.55
C TYR A 102 7.28 -5.22 7.50
N TRP A 103 6.10 -5.02 6.93
CA TRP A 103 4.84 -4.83 7.66
C TRP A 103 3.77 -5.86 7.24
N PRO A 104 4.00 -7.17 7.47
CA PRO A 104 3.19 -8.22 6.86
C PRO A 104 1.74 -8.19 7.32
N VAL A 105 1.52 -8.02 8.62
CA VAL A 105 0.16 -7.98 9.20
C VAL A 105 -0.64 -6.80 8.65
N ALA A 106 -0.07 -5.59 8.69
CA ALA A 106 -0.73 -4.39 8.20
C ALA A 106 -1.00 -4.47 6.69
N SER A 107 -0.05 -4.99 5.91
CA SER A 107 -0.20 -5.17 4.46
C SER A 107 -1.31 -6.17 4.12
N ILE A 108 -1.38 -7.29 4.84
CA ILE A 108 -2.45 -8.29 4.66
C ILE A 108 -3.82 -7.67 4.97
N ILE A 109 -3.94 -6.89 6.04
CA ILE A 109 -5.20 -6.22 6.41
C ILE A 109 -5.65 -5.28 5.29
N VAL A 110 -4.76 -4.40 4.83
CA VAL A 110 -5.06 -3.40 3.79
C VAL A 110 -5.42 -4.08 2.47
N VAL A 111 -4.67 -5.11 2.05
CA VAL A 111 -4.97 -5.90 0.85
C VAL A 111 -6.30 -6.65 1.01
N GLY A 112 -6.57 -7.26 2.16
CA GLY A 112 -7.81 -7.96 2.44
C GLY A 112 -9.03 -7.05 2.34
N ILE A 113 -8.96 -5.83 2.91
CA ILE A 113 -10.04 -4.85 2.80
C ILE A 113 -10.25 -4.41 1.34
N ALA A 114 -9.16 -4.18 0.60
CA ALA A 114 -9.26 -3.83 -0.81
C ALA A 114 -9.94 -4.93 -1.63
N LEU A 115 -9.61 -6.21 -1.38
CA LEU A 115 -10.27 -7.35 -2.00
C LEU A 115 -11.75 -7.41 -1.65
N ILE A 116 -12.13 -7.16 -0.39
CA ILE A 116 -13.55 -7.07 0.01
C ILE A 116 -14.27 -5.97 -0.78
N GLY A 117 -13.64 -4.80 -0.96
CA GLY A 117 -14.16 -3.71 -1.77
C GLY A 117 -14.38 -4.10 -3.24
N LEU A 118 -13.40 -4.80 -3.84
CA LEU A 118 -13.50 -5.31 -5.20
C LEU A 118 -14.59 -6.39 -5.32
N ILE A 119 -14.65 -7.34 -4.39
CA ILE A 119 -15.70 -8.37 -4.37
C ILE A 119 -17.07 -7.71 -4.29
N SER A 120 -17.23 -6.72 -3.40
CA SER A 120 -18.47 -5.94 -3.31
C SER A 120 -18.80 -5.23 -4.63
N ALA A 121 -17.81 -4.64 -5.30
CA ALA A 121 -18.02 -3.91 -6.55
C ALA A 121 -18.45 -4.83 -7.70
N PHE A 122 -17.82 -5.99 -7.85
CA PHE A 122 -17.97 -6.84 -9.04
C PHE A 122 -18.99 -7.97 -8.90
N PHE A 123 -19.11 -8.62 -7.73
CA PHE A 123 -19.93 -9.85 -7.61
C PHE A 123 -21.42 -9.60 -7.42
N PHE A 124 -21.80 -8.42 -6.94
CA PHE A 124 -23.19 -8.10 -6.63
C PHE A 124 -23.75 -7.00 -7.53
N ARG A 125 -23.27 -6.98 -8.78
CA ARG A 125 -23.77 -6.10 -9.83
C ARG A 125 -25.08 -6.63 -10.46
N ARG A 126 -25.52 -7.83 -10.08
CA ARG A 126 -26.81 -8.43 -10.42
C ARG A 126 -27.89 -7.99 -9.43
#